data_AF-A0A125RMC9-F1
#
_entry.id   AF-A0A125RMC9-F1
#
_cell.length_a   1.000
_cell.length_b   1.000
_cell.length_c   1.000
_cell.angle_alpha   90.00
_cell.angle_beta   90.00
_cell.angle_gamma   90.00
#
_symmetry.space_group_name_H-M   'P 1'
#
loop_
_entity.id
_entity.type
_entity.pdbx_description
1 polymer ?
#
loop_
_entity_poly.entity_id
_entity_poly.type
_entity_poly.pdbx_seq_one_letter_code
_entity_poly.pdbx_strand_id
1 'polypeptide(L)'
;ASDDLAGTGLKFDAGLKFGSNGSWKAKGTTAQDKFKVVDLKVGDTLIAGATYYKQNGIDAEGKPIFSSTAAVFAAPPTVGAGEDGKYLVKTASAATGPAANKYAFGLDLSLGYDKWVTLDFGINATFDNVKDFGKAGVHEDVAAGSNPDKPYLGMGLKLGSKPVDGLALTLAMDALMNVGTDSKVAFDLRFDASYKWVALGAYFGNDLSAYAGKDKNNKAIGDMAAMIAFKSAASGDTNFVEGLAFGVDFRLNHLLSAVPTGDKSTLPMGISAWVNYKYALTDS
;
A
#
# COMPACT_ATOMS: atom_id res chain seq x y z
N ALA A 1 28.45 -1.91 2.22
CA ALA A 1 29.27 -2.10 1.01
C ALA A 1 29.43 -3.60 0.90
N SER A 2 28.89 -4.23 -0.16
CA SER A 2 29.03 -5.67 -0.31
C SER A 2 30.47 -5.95 -0.72
N ASP A 3 31.31 -6.30 0.24
CA ASP A 3 32.69 -6.65 -0.05
C ASP A 3 32.69 -7.92 -0.90
N ASP A 4 33.34 -7.87 -2.06
CA ASP A 4 33.64 -9.08 -2.84
C ASP A 4 34.62 -9.90 -2.00
N LEU A 5 34.15 -11.02 -1.44
CA LEU A 5 34.95 -11.85 -0.56
C LEU A 5 36.16 -12.38 -1.33
N ALA A 6 37.31 -11.76 -1.06
CA ALA A 6 38.60 -12.13 -1.61
C ALA A 6 38.67 -12.15 -3.16
N GLY A 7 37.86 -11.36 -3.86
CA GLY A 7 37.85 -11.31 -5.33
C GLY A 7 37.28 -12.56 -5.99
N THR A 8 36.50 -13.36 -5.26
CA THR A 8 35.88 -14.60 -5.74
C THR A 8 34.62 -14.35 -6.56
N GLY A 9 34.12 -13.11 -6.58
CA GLY A 9 32.80 -12.75 -7.08
C GLY A 9 31.68 -13.06 -6.08
N LEU A 10 31.99 -13.67 -4.93
CA LEU A 10 31.01 -13.89 -3.86
C LEU A 10 30.79 -12.61 -3.06
N LYS A 11 29.52 -12.24 -2.92
CA LYS A 11 29.07 -11.08 -2.15
C LYS A 11 28.22 -11.57 -0.99
N PHE A 12 28.48 -11.02 0.18
CA PHE A 12 27.72 -11.28 1.40
C PHE A 12 27.48 -9.95 2.11
N ASP A 13 26.23 -9.66 2.44
CA ASP A 13 25.84 -8.55 3.30
C ASP A 13 24.74 -9.06 4.24
N ALA A 14 24.85 -8.75 5.52
CA ALA A 14 23.85 -9.12 6.52
C ALA A 14 23.59 -7.92 7.43
N GLY A 15 22.32 -7.59 7.59
CA GLY A 15 21.86 -6.46 8.40
C GLY A 15 20.88 -6.92 9.48
N LEU A 16 21.01 -6.33 10.67
CA LEU A 16 20.04 -6.45 11.75
C LEU A 16 19.33 -5.11 11.94
N LYS A 17 18.00 -5.15 11.94
CA LYS A 17 17.12 -3.99 12.11
C LYS A 17 16.41 -4.08 13.44
N PHE A 18 16.33 -2.94 14.13
CA PHE A 18 15.50 -2.76 15.31
C PHE A 18 14.57 -1.57 15.09
N GLY A 19 13.28 -1.79 15.30
CA GLY A 19 12.24 -0.77 15.22
C GLY A 19 11.66 -0.47 16.59
N SER A 20 11.30 0.79 16.83
CA SER A 20 10.50 1.22 17.96
C SER A 20 9.45 2.21 17.49
N ASN A 21 8.23 2.11 18.00
CA ASN A 21 7.15 3.05 17.67
C ASN A 21 7.26 4.40 18.39
N GLY A 22 8.23 4.53 19.30
CA GLY A 22 8.44 5.73 20.07
C GLY A 22 9.91 6.00 20.33
N SER A 23 10.26 7.29 20.34
CA SER A 23 11.38 7.75 21.14
C SER A 23 11.02 7.57 22.63
N TRP A 24 12.00 7.46 23.51
CA TRP A 24 11.82 7.48 24.97
C TRP A 24 11.05 8.72 25.49
N LYS A 25 10.75 9.71 24.62
CA LYS A 25 9.94 10.91 24.87
C LYS A 25 8.59 10.94 24.16
N ALA A 26 8.06 9.82 23.64
CA ALA A 26 6.77 9.83 22.94
C ALA A 26 5.68 10.47 23.81
N LYS A 27 4.92 11.42 23.25
CA LYS A 27 3.81 12.09 23.92
C LYS A 27 2.50 11.56 23.34
N GLY A 28 1.55 11.23 24.21
CA GLY A 28 0.21 10.84 23.81
C GLY A 28 -0.58 12.00 23.20
N THR A 29 -1.77 11.71 22.69
CA THR A 29 -2.69 12.78 22.23
C THR A 29 -3.53 13.28 23.40
N THR A 30 -3.77 14.59 23.42
CA THR A 30 -4.80 15.14 24.32
C THR A 30 -6.18 14.81 23.78
N ALA A 31 -7.16 14.76 24.69
CA ALA A 31 -8.56 14.66 24.28
C ALA A 31 -8.92 15.90 23.45
N GLN A 32 -9.61 15.69 22.33
CA GLN A 32 -10.05 16.77 21.44
C GLN A 32 -11.46 16.52 20.95
N ASP A 33 -12.25 17.59 20.89
CA ASP A 33 -13.54 17.57 20.25
C ASP A 33 -13.37 17.66 18.73
N LYS A 34 -13.92 16.67 18.01
CA LYS A 34 -13.98 16.68 16.55
C LYS A 34 -15.38 17.08 16.11
N PHE A 35 -15.44 17.97 15.13
CA PHE A 35 -16.69 18.47 14.58
C PHE A 35 -16.80 18.08 13.09
N LYS A 36 -17.94 17.52 12.70
CA LYS A 36 -18.23 17.19 11.30
C LYS A 36 -19.70 17.49 11.01
N VAL A 37 -19.97 18.05 9.83
CA VAL A 37 -21.35 18.18 9.33
C VAL A 37 -21.75 16.88 8.63
N VAL A 38 -22.91 16.35 9.01
CA VAL A 38 -23.50 15.15 8.41
C VAL A 38 -24.92 15.45 7.95
N ASP A 39 -25.38 14.71 6.96
CA ASP A 39 -26.78 14.72 6.52
C ASP A 39 -27.39 13.38 6.96
N LEU A 40 -28.32 13.44 7.91
CA LEU A 40 -28.97 12.26 8.50
C LEU A 40 -30.33 12.03 7.86
N LYS A 41 -30.62 10.77 7.53
CA LYS A 41 -31.90 10.29 7.01
C LYS A 41 -32.55 9.33 8.00
N VAL A 42 -33.86 9.18 7.87
CA VAL A 42 -34.63 8.21 8.67
C VAL A 42 -34.02 6.81 8.52
N GLY A 43 -33.81 6.13 9.63
CA GLY A 43 -33.17 4.81 9.68
C GLY A 43 -31.64 4.83 9.77
N ASP A 44 -30.98 5.99 9.61
CA ASP A 44 -29.53 6.10 9.82
C ASP A 44 -29.17 5.79 11.27
N THR A 45 -28.03 5.15 11.48
CA THR A 45 -27.51 4.82 12.80
C THR A 45 -26.69 5.98 13.36
N LEU A 46 -27.04 6.45 14.55
CA LEU A 46 -26.33 7.48 15.29
C LEU A 46 -25.00 6.95 15.83
N ILE A 47 -23.99 7.81 15.84
CA ILE A 47 -22.68 7.53 16.42
C ILE A 47 -22.85 7.51 17.94
N ALA A 48 -22.54 6.37 18.56
CA ALA A 48 -22.62 6.20 19.99
C ALA A 48 -21.77 7.25 20.73
N GLY A 49 -22.38 7.94 21.71
CA GLY A 49 -21.70 8.96 22.53
C GLY A 49 -21.45 10.30 21.83
N ALA A 50 -21.85 10.48 20.57
CA ALA A 50 -21.76 11.77 19.89
C ALA A 50 -22.91 12.71 20.29
N THR A 51 -22.66 14.01 20.23
CA THR A 51 -23.68 15.06 20.41
C THR A 51 -24.01 15.70 19.07
N TYR A 52 -25.29 15.89 18.80
CA TYR A 52 -25.80 16.39 17.53
C TYR A 52 -26.44 17.76 17.70
N TYR A 53 -26.15 18.68 16.78
CA TYR A 53 -26.75 20.01 16.77
C TYR A 53 -27.40 20.25 15.40
N LYS A 54 -28.72 20.40 15.38
CA LYS A 54 -29.49 20.55 14.13
C LYS A 54 -29.14 21.89 13.46
N GLN A 55 -29.03 21.89 12.13
CA GLN A 55 -28.90 23.13 11.38
C GLN A 55 -30.23 23.90 11.42
N ASN A 56 -30.17 25.15 11.87
CA ASN A 56 -31.33 26.04 12.00
C ASN A 56 -31.48 27.01 10.81
N GLY A 57 -30.46 27.13 9.97
CA GLY A 57 -30.50 28.01 8.81
C GLY A 57 -29.13 28.25 8.20
N ILE A 58 -29.02 29.36 7.47
CA ILE A 58 -27.81 29.86 6.84
C ILE A 58 -27.73 31.36 7.15
N ASP A 59 -26.55 31.88 7.47
CA ASP A 59 -26.33 33.32 7.67
C ASP A 59 -26.32 34.11 6.35
N ALA A 60 -26.16 35.43 6.44
CA ALA A 60 -26.16 36.32 5.28
C ALA A 60 -24.98 36.04 4.33
N GLU A 61 -23.92 35.40 4.82
CA GLU A 61 -22.71 35.04 4.10
C GLU A 61 -22.74 33.60 3.54
N GLY A 62 -23.85 32.88 3.68
CA GLY A 62 -24.01 31.54 3.13
C GLY A 62 -23.48 30.41 4.02
N LYS A 63 -23.16 30.67 5.30
CA LYS A 63 -22.63 29.65 6.23
C LYS A 63 -23.74 29.02 7.08
N PRO A 64 -23.68 27.70 7.35
CA PRO A 64 -24.69 27.01 8.13
C PRO A 64 -24.68 27.47 9.59
N ILE A 65 -25.87 27.79 10.12
CA ILE A 65 -26.09 28.09 11.54
C ILE A 65 -26.62 26.84 12.22
N PHE A 66 -25.93 26.36 13.25
CA PHE A 66 -26.35 25.20 14.04
C PHE A 66 -26.94 25.62 15.39
N SER A 67 -27.88 24.82 15.89
CA SER A 67 -28.47 24.97 17.22
C SER A 67 -27.42 24.95 18.32
N SER A 68 -27.58 25.79 19.35
CA SER A 68 -26.78 25.72 20.57
C SER A 68 -27.26 24.61 21.53
N THR A 69 -28.49 24.11 21.32
CA THR A 69 -29.07 23.01 22.08
C THR A 69 -28.88 21.70 21.32
N ALA A 70 -28.42 20.66 22.03
CA ALA A 70 -28.28 19.32 21.47
C ALA A 70 -29.64 18.75 21.06
N ALA A 71 -29.67 18.10 19.90
CA ALA A 71 -30.83 17.35 19.45
C ALA A 71 -31.05 16.12 20.34
N VAL A 72 -32.31 15.87 20.67
CA VAL A 72 -32.75 14.66 21.37
C VAL A 72 -33.52 13.82 20.35
N PHE A 73 -33.01 12.63 20.06
CA PHE A 73 -33.67 11.68 19.17
C PHE A 73 -34.65 10.82 19.97
N ALA A 74 -35.83 10.55 19.42
CA ALA A 74 -36.92 9.87 20.13
C ALA A 74 -36.66 8.38 20.35
N ALA A 75 -35.95 7.72 19.43
CA ALA A 75 -35.70 6.27 19.47
C ALA A 75 -34.24 5.91 19.09
N PRO A 76 -33.23 6.31 19.88
CA PRO A 76 -31.85 5.91 19.66
C PRO A 76 -31.72 4.36 19.65
N PRO A 77 -30.79 3.78 18.86
CA PRO A 77 -29.67 4.44 18.19
C PRO A 77 -29.96 4.90 16.76
N THR A 78 -31.21 4.87 16.29
CA THR A 78 -31.55 5.24 14.91
C THR A 78 -32.27 6.58 14.82
N VAL A 79 -32.14 7.24 13.68
CA VAL A 79 -32.90 8.45 13.35
C VAL A 79 -34.36 8.08 13.08
N GLY A 80 -35.28 8.65 13.85
CA GLY A 80 -36.72 8.46 13.73
C GLY A 80 -37.36 9.29 12.62
N ALA A 81 -38.64 9.04 12.37
CA ALA A 81 -39.41 9.79 11.38
C ALA A 81 -39.51 11.28 11.76
N GLY A 82 -39.19 12.18 10.83
CA GLY A 82 -39.20 13.63 11.04
C GLY A 82 -37.94 14.19 11.72
N GLU A 83 -36.95 13.35 11.98
CA GLU A 83 -35.65 13.73 12.55
C GLU A 83 -34.55 13.84 11.48
N ASP A 84 -34.91 13.80 10.20
CA ASP A 84 -33.98 13.99 9.09
C ASP A 84 -33.48 15.45 8.98
N GLY A 85 -32.27 15.59 8.44
CA GLY A 85 -31.66 16.88 8.14
C GLY A 85 -30.16 16.93 8.38
N LYS A 86 -29.60 18.14 8.30
CA LYS A 86 -28.17 18.39 8.49
C LYS A 86 -27.84 18.69 9.95
N TYR A 87 -26.80 18.04 10.45
CA TYR A 87 -26.35 18.14 11.84
C TYR A 87 -24.86 18.42 11.92
N LEU A 88 -24.47 19.28 12.85
CA LEU A 88 -23.10 19.34 13.35
C LEU A 88 -22.95 18.25 14.42
N VAL A 89 -22.08 17.28 14.14
CA VAL A 89 -21.76 16.19 15.06
C VAL A 89 -20.51 16.56 15.82
N LYS A 90 -20.60 16.55 17.14
CA LYS A 90 -19.49 16.63 18.07
C LYS A 90 -19.15 15.23 18.57
N THR A 91 -17.93 14.79 18.29
CA THR A 91 -17.40 13.52 18.84
C THR A 91 -16.19 13.83 19.69
N ALA A 92 -16.23 13.46 20.97
CA ALA A 92 -15.07 13.54 21.83
C ALA A 92 -14.09 12.43 21.45
N SER A 93 -12.87 12.80 21.07
CA SER A 93 -11.77 11.85 20.93
C SER A 93 -11.11 11.71 22.28
N ALA A 94 -11.02 10.48 22.81
CA ALA A 94 -10.32 10.22 24.06
C ALA A 94 -8.83 10.57 23.95
N ALA A 95 -8.24 11.03 25.05
CA ALA A 95 -6.79 11.11 25.14
C ALA A 95 -6.19 9.71 24.97
N THR A 96 -5.17 9.59 24.13
CA THR A 96 -4.42 8.33 24.01
C THR A 96 -3.14 8.46 24.82
N GLY A 97 -2.79 7.40 25.56
CA GLY A 97 -1.50 7.33 26.20
C GLY A 97 -0.37 7.39 25.17
N PRO A 98 0.85 7.77 25.56
CA PRO A 98 2.00 7.70 24.67
C PRO A 98 2.16 6.25 24.17
N ALA A 99 2.19 6.08 22.85
CA ALA A 99 2.57 4.83 22.22
C ALA A 99 4.09 4.67 22.36
N ALA A 100 4.54 4.32 23.55
CA ALA A 100 5.94 4.07 23.89
C ALA A 100 6.16 2.58 24.16
N ASN A 101 7.40 2.12 23.98
CA ASN A 101 7.88 0.79 24.34
C ASN A 101 7.32 -0.38 23.50
N LYS A 102 7.04 -0.15 22.21
CA LYS A 102 6.74 -1.24 21.27
C LYS A 102 7.93 -1.49 20.39
N TYR A 103 8.23 -2.76 20.13
CA TYR A 103 9.46 -3.16 19.48
C TYR A 103 9.21 -4.03 18.25
N ALA A 104 10.07 -3.87 17.25
CA ALA A 104 10.12 -4.71 16.07
C ALA A 104 11.57 -5.12 15.81
N PHE A 105 11.75 -6.24 15.15
CA PHE A 105 13.05 -6.69 14.68
C PHE A 105 12.98 -7.02 13.20
N GLY A 106 14.11 -6.96 12.52
CA GLY A 106 14.24 -7.47 11.16
C GLY A 106 15.65 -7.94 10.87
N LEU A 107 15.77 -8.83 9.90
CA LEU A 107 17.03 -9.33 9.37
C LEU A 107 16.98 -9.17 7.86
N ASP A 108 18.02 -8.59 7.29
CA ASP A 108 18.27 -8.60 5.85
C ASP A 108 19.51 -9.43 5.57
N LEU A 109 19.46 -10.18 4.48
CA LEU A 109 20.56 -10.96 3.96
C LEU A 109 20.64 -10.71 2.45
N SER A 110 21.80 -10.33 1.95
CA SER A 110 22.11 -10.28 0.52
C SER A 110 23.28 -11.21 0.25
N LEU A 111 23.06 -12.14 -0.67
CA LEU A 111 24.05 -13.10 -1.16
C LEU A 111 24.18 -12.94 -2.66
N GLY A 112 25.37 -13.06 -3.20
CA GLY A 112 25.56 -13.02 -4.64
C GLY A 112 26.77 -13.79 -5.09
N TYR A 113 26.70 -14.31 -6.31
CA TYR A 113 27.85 -14.75 -7.07
C TYR A 113 27.87 -13.99 -8.40
N ASP A 114 28.70 -12.96 -8.43
CA ASP A 114 28.87 -12.03 -9.55
C ASP A 114 27.51 -11.57 -10.10
N LYS A 115 27.31 -11.65 -11.42
CA LYS A 115 26.06 -11.33 -12.11
C LYS A 115 25.16 -12.56 -12.29
N TRP A 116 25.63 -13.75 -11.96
CA TRP A 116 24.96 -15.02 -12.28
C TRP A 116 23.78 -15.30 -11.38
N VAL A 117 23.94 -15.09 -10.07
CA VAL A 117 22.89 -15.34 -9.08
C VAL A 117 23.03 -14.30 -7.97
N THR A 118 21.94 -13.59 -7.70
CA THR A 118 21.84 -12.67 -6.55
C THR A 118 20.58 -13.01 -5.77
N LEU A 119 20.68 -13.13 -4.45
CA LEU A 119 19.58 -13.38 -3.54
C LEU A 119 19.54 -12.28 -2.50
N ASP A 120 18.46 -11.52 -2.46
CA ASP A 120 18.11 -10.67 -1.32
C ASP A 120 16.97 -11.35 -0.55
N PHE A 121 17.12 -11.46 0.75
CA PHE A 121 16.13 -12.02 1.66
C PHE A 121 15.95 -11.08 2.84
N GLY A 122 14.71 -10.83 3.21
CA GLY A 122 14.35 -10.01 4.36
C GLY A 122 13.29 -10.70 5.20
N ILE A 123 13.41 -10.60 6.52
CA ILE A 123 12.36 -10.98 7.47
C ILE A 123 12.20 -9.86 8.47
N ASN A 124 10.96 -9.48 8.77
CA ASN A 124 10.64 -8.44 9.73
C ASN A 124 9.51 -8.94 10.61
N ALA A 125 9.57 -8.69 11.91
CA ALA A 125 8.48 -9.00 12.82
C ALA A 125 8.25 -7.87 13.81
N THR A 126 6.99 -7.70 14.19
CA THR A 126 6.62 -6.86 15.33
C THR A 126 6.40 -7.76 16.54
N PHE A 127 6.80 -7.31 17.73
CA PHE A 127 6.45 -8.00 18.98
C PHE A 127 5.07 -7.59 19.49
N ASP A 128 4.57 -6.47 18.99
CA ASP A 128 3.28 -5.89 19.35
C ASP A 128 2.39 -5.70 18.13
N ASN A 129 1.16 -5.27 18.38
CA ASN A 129 0.15 -5.02 17.35
C ASN A 129 0.65 -4.00 16.33
N VAL A 130 0.48 -4.28 15.04
CA VAL A 130 1.01 -3.41 13.97
C VAL A 130 0.46 -1.98 14.04
N LYS A 131 -0.79 -1.81 14.48
CA LYS A 131 -1.41 -0.49 14.64
C LYS A 131 -0.62 0.42 15.59
N ASP A 132 0.15 -0.17 16.50
CA ASP A 132 0.94 0.57 17.47
C ASP A 132 2.20 1.18 16.83
N PHE A 133 2.63 0.76 15.62
CA PHE A 133 3.77 1.31 14.88
C PHE A 133 3.39 2.46 13.92
N GLY A 134 2.18 3.02 14.05
CA GLY A 134 1.65 4.07 13.17
C GLY A 134 1.11 3.51 11.85
N LYS A 135 1.05 4.33 10.79
CA LYS A 135 0.64 3.91 9.43
C LYS A 135 1.65 2.95 8.76
N ALA A 136 2.51 2.29 9.53
CA ALA A 136 3.44 1.29 9.05
C ALA A 136 2.66 0.02 8.68
N GLY A 137 2.28 -0.10 7.41
CA GLY A 137 1.73 -1.34 6.84
C GLY A 137 0.22 -1.56 6.99
N VAL A 138 -0.54 -0.60 7.52
CA VAL A 138 -2.01 -0.66 7.58
C VAL A 138 -2.58 0.35 6.58
N HIS A 139 -2.99 -0.12 5.40
CA HIS A 139 -3.80 0.70 4.50
C HIS A 139 -5.23 0.74 5.06
N GLU A 140 -5.80 1.94 5.20
CA GLU A 140 -7.13 2.18 5.80
C GLU A 140 -8.28 1.53 5.01
N ASP A 141 -8.03 1.12 3.75
CA ASP A 141 -9.04 0.65 2.79
C ASP A 141 -8.95 -0.85 2.42
N VAL A 142 -8.06 -1.64 3.04
CA VAL A 142 -7.95 -3.06 2.68
C VAL A 142 -9.01 -3.88 3.43
N ALA A 143 -10.15 -4.12 2.79
CA ALA A 143 -11.18 -5.06 3.26
C ALA A 143 -10.67 -6.52 3.42
N ALA A 144 -9.44 -6.82 2.98
CA ALA A 144 -8.76 -8.11 3.06
C ALA A 144 -7.44 -8.09 3.86
N GLY A 145 -7.03 -6.93 4.38
CA GLY A 145 -5.70 -6.73 4.96
C GLY A 145 -5.64 -7.14 6.42
N SER A 146 -4.60 -7.90 6.75
CA SER A 146 -3.82 -7.71 7.97
C SER A 146 -4.63 -7.23 9.21
N ASN A 147 -4.92 -8.14 10.18
CA ASN A 147 -5.54 -7.78 11.46
C ASN A 147 -4.67 -6.75 12.25
N PRO A 148 -5.12 -5.49 12.39
CA PRO A 148 -4.32 -4.43 13.02
C PRO A 148 -4.04 -4.66 14.50
N ASP A 149 -4.83 -5.52 15.14
CA ASP A 149 -4.78 -5.88 16.56
C ASP A 149 -3.91 -7.10 16.86
N LYS A 150 -3.04 -7.50 15.92
CA LYS A 150 -2.10 -8.61 16.10
C LYS A 150 -0.68 -8.24 15.68
N PRO A 151 0.35 -8.91 16.21
CA PRO A 151 1.70 -8.83 15.69
C PRO A 151 1.83 -9.47 14.31
N TYR A 152 2.93 -9.16 13.61
CA TYR A 152 3.19 -9.61 12.24
C TYR A 152 4.52 -10.29 12.06
N LEU A 153 4.55 -11.13 11.03
CA LEU A 153 5.74 -11.60 10.36
C LEU A 153 5.64 -11.23 8.88
N GLY A 154 6.58 -10.43 8.40
CA GLY A 154 6.77 -10.08 7.01
C GLY A 154 8.04 -10.74 6.46
N MET A 155 7.99 -11.21 5.22
CA MET A 155 9.10 -11.82 4.52
C MET A 155 9.20 -11.24 3.11
N GLY A 156 10.41 -10.95 2.66
CA GLY A 156 10.70 -10.51 1.29
C GLY A 156 11.80 -11.39 0.72
N LEU A 157 11.69 -11.75 -0.56
CA LEU A 157 12.70 -12.51 -1.28
C LEU A 157 12.84 -11.92 -2.69
N LYS A 158 14.08 -11.80 -3.16
CA LYS A 158 14.39 -11.43 -4.53
C LYS A 158 15.56 -12.25 -5.04
N LEU A 159 15.31 -13.05 -6.06
CA LEU A 159 16.32 -13.78 -6.82
C LEU A 159 16.55 -13.07 -8.15
N GLY A 160 17.82 -12.80 -8.49
CA GLY A 160 18.22 -12.11 -9.72
C GLY A 160 19.29 -12.88 -10.48
N SER A 161 19.35 -12.69 -11.80
CA SER A 161 20.37 -13.28 -12.66
C SER A 161 20.57 -12.43 -13.92
N LYS A 162 21.82 -12.31 -14.38
CA LYS A 162 22.21 -11.71 -15.66
C LYS A 162 23.16 -12.66 -16.41
N PRO A 163 22.64 -13.78 -16.92
CA PRO A 163 23.47 -14.89 -17.39
C PRO A 163 24.15 -14.62 -18.74
N VAL A 164 23.65 -13.66 -19.52
CA VAL A 164 24.28 -13.21 -20.76
C VAL A 164 24.08 -11.71 -20.92
N ASP A 165 24.90 -11.08 -21.76
CA ASP A 165 24.86 -9.64 -21.94
C ASP A 165 23.50 -9.18 -22.49
N GLY A 166 22.96 -8.15 -21.84
CA GLY A 166 21.64 -7.61 -22.13
C GLY A 166 20.47 -8.38 -21.52
N LEU A 167 20.64 -9.63 -21.04
CA LEU A 167 19.58 -10.39 -20.36
C LEU A 167 19.62 -10.17 -18.85
N ALA A 168 18.48 -9.83 -18.25
CA ALA A 168 18.28 -9.82 -16.81
C ALA A 168 16.97 -10.52 -16.45
N LEU A 169 17.02 -11.33 -15.40
CA LEU A 169 15.90 -12.07 -14.83
C LEU A 169 15.76 -11.68 -13.36
N THR A 170 14.53 -11.55 -12.88
CA THR A 170 14.23 -11.30 -11.47
C THR A 170 12.96 -12.04 -11.08
N LEU A 171 13.01 -12.77 -9.97
CA LEU A 171 11.85 -13.31 -9.27
C LEU A 171 11.83 -12.66 -7.88
N ALA A 172 10.75 -11.98 -7.54
CA ALA A 172 10.54 -11.36 -6.24
C ALA A 172 9.25 -11.86 -5.59
N MET A 173 9.23 -11.90 -4.26
CA MET A 173 8.08 -12.30 -3.45
C MET A 173 8.04 -11.42 -2.21
N ASP A 174 6.88 -10.85 -1.91
CA ASP A 174 6.60 -10.28 -0.59
C ASP A 174 5.47 -11.09 0.07
N ALA A 175 5.63 -11.40 1.35
CA ALA A 175 4.65 -12.12 2.14
C ALA A 175 4.47 -11.47 3.51
N LEU A 176 3.24 -11.50 4.02
CA LEU A 176 2.84 -10.93 5.30
C LEU A 176 1.82 -11.85 5.97
N MET A 177 2.00 -12.11 7.26
CA MET A 177 1.02 -12.83 8.07
C MET A 177 0.89 -12.23 9.47
N ASN A 178 -0.32 -12.30 10.02
CA ASN A 178 -0.53 -12.11 11.45
C ASN A 178 0.05 -13.30 12.23
N VAL A 179 0.57 -13.06 13.43
CA VAL A 179 0.99 -14.12 14.35
C VAL A 179 -0.22 -14.55 15.21
N GLY A 180 -0.55 -15.84 15.21
CA GLY A 180 -1.64 -16.41 16.03
C GLY A 180 -2.10 -17.79 15.55
N THR A 181 -3.23 -18.27 16.07
CA THR A 181 -3.78 -19.61 15.74
C THR A 181 -4.45 -19.68 14.36
N ASP A 182 -4.83 -18.54 13.77
CA ASP A 182 -5.51 -18.45 12.47
C ASP A 182 -4.66 -17.66 11.45
N SER A 183 -3.33 -17.82 11.49
CA SER A 183 -2.40 -17.11 10.61
C SER A 183 -2.65 -17.47 9.14
N LYS A 184 -3.09 -16.48 8.36
CA LYS A 184 -3.16 -16.58 6.89
C LYS A 184 -2.06 -15.74 6.28
N VAL A 185 -1.47 -16.25 5.19
CA VAL A 185 -0.38 -15.59 4.49
C VAL A 185 -0.95 -14.79 3.33
N ALA A 186 -0.86 -13.47 3.38
CA ALA A 186 -0.99 -12.62 2.22
C ALA A 186 0.35 -12.61 1.49
N PHE A 187 0.37 -12.86 0.18
CA PHE A 187 1.61 -12.79 -0.57
C PHE A 187 1.38 -12.31 -1.99
N ASP A 188 2.44 -11.76 -2.56
CA ASP A 188 2.56 -11.53 -3.98
C ASP A 188 3.88 -12.07 -4.52
N LEU A 189 3.87 -12.29 -5.83
CA LEU A 189 4.97 -12.84 -6.62
C LEU A 189 5.12 -11.99 -7.86
N ARG A 190 6.37 -11.65 -8.19
CA ARG A 190 6.71 -10.90 -9.39
C ARG A 190 7.82 -11.58 -10.14
N PHE A 191 7.63 -11.77 -11.43
CA PHE A 191 8.67 -12.19 -12.35
C PHE A 191 8.90 -11.09 -13.38
N ASP A 192 10.15 -10.66 -13.55
CA ASP A 192 10.55 -9.75 -14.61
C ASP A 192 11.67 -10.40 -15.44
N ALA A 193 11.57 -10.27 -16.76
CA ALA A 193 12.61 -10.65 -17.71
C ALA A 193 12.84 -9.50 -18.68
N SER A 194 14.08 -9.06 -18.85
CA SER A 194 14.43 -8.02 -19.81
C SER A 194 15.58 -8.45 -20.70
N TYR A 195 15.46 -8.17 -22.00
CA TYR A 195 16.55 -8.29 -22.96
C TYR A 195 16.75 -6.97 -23.70
N LYS A 196 17.87 -6.31 -23.44
CA LYS A 196 18.21 -4.97 -23.96
C LYS A 196 17.06 -3.98 -23.71
N TRP A 197 16.39 -3.53 -24.77
CA TRP A 197 15.30 -2.55 -24.70
C TRP A 197 13.91 -3.17 -24.50
N VAL A 198 13.77 -4.50 -24.46
CA VAL A 198 12.48 -5.17 -24.25
C VAL A 198 12.40 -5.73 -22.84
N ALA A 199 11.29 -5.51 -22.15
CA ALA A 199 11.00 -6.08 -20.84
C ALA A 199 9.61 -6.72 -20.79
N LEU A 200 9.52 -7.85 -20.11
CA LEU A 200 8.30 -8.58 -19.79
C LEU A 200 8.19 -8.66 -18.27
N GLY A 201 6.97 -8.54 -17.76
CA GLY A 201 6.67 -8.68 -16.35
C GLY A 201 5.39 -9.49 -16.13
N ALA A 202 5.37 -10.31 -15.10
CA ALA A 202 4.18 -10.95 -14.56
C ALA A 202 4.13 -10.71 -13.06
N TYR A 203 2.95 -10.42 -12.54
CA TYR A 203 2.72 -10.21 -11.12
C TYR A 203 1.50 -11.01 -10.71
N PHE A 204 1.54 -11.66 -9.56
CA PHE A 204 0.43 -12.40 -8.98
C PHE A 204 0.30 -12.03 -7.51
N GLY A 205 -0.90 -11.68 -7.06
CA GLY A 205 -1.24 -11.57 -5.65
C GLY A 205 -2.28 -12.60 -5.28
N ASN A 206 -2.18 -13.24 -4.11
CA ASN A 206 -3.25 -14.13 -3.66
C ASN A 206 -4.51 -13.36 -3.19
N ASP A 207 -5.54 -14.09 -2.76
CA ASP A 207 -6.83 -13.54 -2.32
C ASP A 207 -6.77 -12.69 -1.04
N LEU A 208 -5.62 -12.67 -0.37
CA LEU A 208 -5.34 -11.89 0.84
C LEU A 208 -4.37 -10.72 0.58
N SER A 209 -3.80 -10.63 -0.62
CA SER A 209 -2.93 -9.52 -1.03
C SER A 209 -3.74 -8.25 -1.27
N ALA A 210 -3.08 -7.09 -1.15
CA ALA A 210 -3.67 -5.81 -1.56
C ALA A 210 -4.02 -5.77 -3.06
N TYR A 211 -3.42 -6.65 -3.87
CA TYR A 211 -3.73 -6.82 -5.29
C TYR A 211 -4.84 -7.84 -5.57
N ALA A 212 -5.48 -8.40 -4.55
CA ALA A 212 -6.54 -9.39 -4.74
C ALA A 212 -7.64 -8.91 -5.70
N GLY A 213 -8.08 -9.83 -6.54
CA GLY A 213 -9.17 -9.65 -7.48
C GLY A 213 -10.50 -10.06 -6.89
N LYS A 214 -11.56 -10.00 -7.70
CA LYS A 214 -12.91 -10.42 -7.30
C LYS A 214 -13.51 -11.37 -8.33
N ASP A 215 -14.15 -12.44 -7.85
CA ASP A 215 -14.96 -13.32 -8.70
C ASP A 215 -16.32 -12.68 -9.03
N LYS A 216 -17.12 -13.38 -9.84
CA LYS A 216 -18.47 -12.95 -10.25
C LYS A 216 -19.46 -12.78 -9.09
N ASN A 217 -19.17 -13.36 -7.94
CA ASN A 217 -19.97 -13.27 -6.72
C ASN A 217 -19.40 -12.22 -5.76
N ASN A 218 -18.47 -11.36 -6.21
CA ASN A 218 -17.78 -10.34 -5.42
C ASN A 218 -16.93 -10.93 -4.28
N LYS A 219 -16.52 -12.20 -4.37
CA LYS A 219 -15.60 -12.86 -3.43
C LYS A 219 -14.15 -12.60 -3.85
N ALA A 220 -13.29 -12.32 -2.87
CA ALA A 220 -11.86 -12.15 -3.11
C ALA A 220 -11.22 -13.42 -3.71
N ILE A 221 -10.36 -13.23 -4.70
CA ILE A 221 -9.55 -14.27 -5.36
C ILE A 221 -8.13 -13.76 -5.59
N GLY A 222 -7.19 -14.68 -5.82
CA GLY A 222 -5.89 -14.29 -6.35
C GLY A 222 -6.02 -13.71 -7.77
N ASP A 223 -5.15 -12.78 -8.11
CA ASP A 223 -5.22 -12.04 -9.37
C ASP A 223 -3.84 -11.76 -9.96
N MET A 224 -3.82 -11.42 -11.24
CA MET A 224 -2.61 -11.35 -12.04
C MET A 224 -2.53 -10.06 -12.85
N ALA A 225 -1.32 -9.55 -12.97
CA ALA A 225 -0.93 -8.50 -13.91
C ALA A 225 0.10 -9.04 -14.89
N ALA A 226 0.08 -8.53 -16.12
CA ALA A 226 1.11 -8.77 -17.12
C ALA A 226 1.57 -7.44 -17.73
N MET A 227 2.85 -7.37 -18.08
CA MET A 227 3.49 -6.16 -18.60
C MET A 227 4.39 -6.51 -19.77
N ILE A 228 4.36 -5.65 -20.79
CA ILE A 228 5.39 -5.54 -21.82
C ILE A 228 5.84 -4.10 -21.92
N ALA A 229 7.15 -3.87 -22.01
CA ALA A 229 7.70 -2.55 -22.20
C ALA A 229 8.87 -2.53 -23.17
N PHE A 230 9.02 -1.37 -23.78
CA PHE A 230 10.14 -1.01 -24.64
C PHE A 230 10.81 0.21 -24.02
N LYS A 231 12.03 0.07 -23.49
CA LYS A 231 12.73 1.13 -22.75
C LYS A 231 14.17 1.23 -23.22
N SER A 232 14.62 2.43 -23.52
CA SER A 232 16.01 2.76 -23.81
C SER A 232 16.54 3.70 -22.74
N ALA A 233 17.70 3.38 -22.18
CA ALA A 233 18.46 4.34 -21.39
C ALA A 233 19.17 5.36 -22.30
N ALA A 234 19.60 6.49 -21.76
CA ALA A 234 20.37 7.49 -22.51
C ALA A 234 21.82 7.03 -22.78
N SER A 235 22.31 6.05 -22.04
CA SER A 235 23.68 5.50 -22.16
C SER A 235 23.75 4.09 -21.55
N GLY A 236 24.85 3.37 -21.82
CA GLY A 236 25.10 2.01 -21.34
C GLY A 236 24.39 0.93 -22.14
N ASP A 237 24.52 -0.33 -21.72
CA ASP A 237 24.17 -1.54 -22.52
C ASP A 237 22.72 -1.65 -23.03
N THR A 238 21.83 -0.76 -22.58
CA THR A 238 20.41 -0.73 -22.96
C THR A 238 20.04 0.52 -23.78
N ASN A 239 21.02 1.34 -24.17
CA ASN A 239 20.79 2.50 -25.01
C ASN A 239 20.54 2.06 -26.46
N PHE A 240 19.45 2.55 -27.04
CA PHE A 240 19.16 2.39 -28.45
C PHE A 240 19.88 3.48 -29.26
N VAL A 241 19.86 4.72 -28.76
CA VAL A 241 20.58 5.88 -29.30
C VAL A 241 21.22 6.61 -28.12
N GLU A 242 22.50 6.94 -28.23
CA GLU A 242 23.21 7.70 -27.20
C GLU A 242 22.60 9.09 -27.00
N GLY A 243 22.42 9.50 -25.75
CA GLY A 243 21.79 10.77 -25.37
C GLY A 243 20.26 10.75 -25.38
N LEU A 244 19.61 9.69 -25.89
CA LEU A 244 18.15 9.56 -25.93
C LEU A 244 17.65 8.44 -25.02
N ALA A 245 16.96 8.81 -23.96
CA ALA A 245 16.18 7.88 -23.15
C ALA A 245 14.70 7.95 -23.57
N PHE A 246 14.06 6.81 -23.72
CA PHE A 246 12.62 6.74 -23.97
C PHE A 246 12.04 5.47 -23.38
N GLY A 247 10.72 5.46 -23.19
CA GLY A 247 10.04 4.24 -22.81
C GLY A 247 8.56 4.26 -23.13
N VAL A 248 8.05 3.10 -23.50
CA VAL A 248 6.61 2.79 -23.47
C VAL A 248 6.39 1.51 -22.65
N ASP A 249 5.35 1.51 -21.84
CA ASP A 249 4.95 0.43 -20.93
C ASP A 249 3.47 0.16 -21.14
N PHE A 250 3.13 -1.10 -21.42
CA PHE A 250 1.76 -1.59 -21.53
C PHE A 250 1.52 -2.60 -20.40
N ARG A 251 0.45 -2.41 -19.64
CA ARG A 251 0.05 -3.31 -18.55
C ARG A 251 -1.37 -3.77 -18.71
N LEU A 252 -1.58 -5.05 -18.49
CA LEU A 252 -2.88 -5.63 -18.23
C LEU A 252 -2.93 -5.93 -16.73
N ASN A 253 -3.95 -5.41 -16.05
CA ASN A 253 -4.17 -5.60 -14.63
C ASN A 253 -5.44 -6.42 -14.41
N HIS A 254 -5.54 -7.04 -13.24
CA HIS A 254 -6.72 -7.79 -12.82
C HIS A 254 -7.20 -8.82 -13.86
N LEU A 255 -6.26 -9.56 -14.46
CA LEU A 255 -6.51 -10.50 -15.55
C LEU A 255 -7.40 -11.68 -15.16
N LEU A 256 -7.45 -12.05 -13.88
CA LEU A 256 -8.25 -13.16 -13.37
C LEU A 256 -9.55 -12.69 -12.72
N SER A 257 -9.68 -11.40 -12.40
CA SER A 257 -10.91 -10.84 -11.89
C SER A 257 -12.06 -11.03 -12.87
N ALA A 258 -13.25 -11.28 -12.31
CA ALA A 258 -14.47 -11.31 -13.08
C ALA A 258 -14.72 -9.92 -13.69
N VAL A 259 -14.88 -9.90 -15.01
CA VAL A 259 -15.28 -8.71 -15.73
C VAL A 259 -16.75 -8.42 -15.39
N PRO A 260 -17.11 -7.19 -14.99
CA PRO A 260 -18.50 -6.84 -14.73
C PRO A 260 -19.38 -7.19 -15.93
N THR A 261 -20.42 -7.98 -15.72
CA THR A 261 -21.35 -8.40 -16.78
C THR A 261 -22.29 -7.24 -17.14
N GLY A 262 -21.84 -6.38 -18.05
CA GLY A 262 -22.65 -5.44 -18.82
C GLY A 262 -22.29 -5.56 -20.31
N ASP A 263 -22.95 -4.80 -21.19
CA ASP A 263 -22.81 -4.90 -22.66
C ASP A 263 -21.39 -4.64 -23.21
N LYS A 264 -20.43 -4.26 -22.36
CA LYS A 264 -19.04 -3.99 -22.72
C LYS A 264 -18.10 -4.56 -21.66
N SER A 265 -17.39 -5.63 -22.00
CA SER A 265 -16.26 -6.11 -21.21
C SER A 265 -15.15 -5.04 -21.19
N THR A 266 -14.74 -4.59 -20.01
CA THR A 266 -13.62 -3.65 -19.84
C THR A 266 -12.36 -4.41 -19.45
N LEU A 267 -11.33 -4.38 -20.29
CA LEU A 267 -10.00 -4.89 -19.94
C LEU A 267 -9.25 -3.82 -19.13
N PRO A 268 -8.76 -4.09 -17.91
CA PRO A 268 -8.07 -3.10 -17.08
C PRO A 268 -6.65 -2.86 -17.62
N MET A 269 -6.51 -1.89 -18.51
CA MET A 269 -5.24 -1.58 -19.18
C MET A 269 -4.60 -0.30 -18.65
N GLY A 270 -3.28 -0.30 -18.53
CA GLY A 270 -2.47 0.90 -18.31
C GLY A 270 -1.46 1.10 -19.43
N ILE A 271 -1.28 2.35 -19.86
CA ILE A 271 -0.23 2.74 -20.81
C ILE A 271 0.54 3.91 -20.20
N SER A 272 1.87 3.83 -20.20
CA SER A 272 2.75 4.94 -19.84
C SER A 272 3.82 5.11 -20.91
N ALA A 273 4.05 6.36 -21.32
CA ALA A 273 5.07 6.70 -22.31
C ALA A 273 5.85 7.94 -21.87
N TRP A 274 7.15 7.95 -22.16
CA TRP A 274 8.04 9.06 -21.82
C TRP A 274 9.24 9.13 -22.78
N VAL A 275 9.81 10.33 -22.90
CA VAL A 275 11.02 10.61 -23.69
C VAL A 275 11.84 11.67 -22.98
N ASN A 276 13.16 11.52 -23.02
CA ASN A 276 14.12 12.45 -22.46
C ASN A 276 15.37 12.46 -23.35
N TYR A 277 15.79 13.64 -23.78
CA TYR A 277 16.97 13.82 -24.62
C TYR A 277 17.95 14.77 -23.96
N LYS A 278 19.21 14.36 -23.87
CA LYS A 278 20.31 15.20 -23.38
C LYS A 278 21.23 15.53 -24.55
N TYR A 279 21.29 16.81 -24.89
CA TYR A 279 22.25 17.37 -25.85
C TYR A 279 23.29 18.20 -25.09
N ALA A 280 24.58 17.97 -25.37
CA ALA A 280 25.64 18.87 -24.91
C ALA A 280 25.85 19.94 -25.98
N LEU A 281 25.48 21.19 -25.68
CA LEU A 281 25.89 22.34 -26.49
C LEU A 281 27.34 22.65 -26.11
N THR A 282 28.29 22.23 -26.94
CA THR A 282 29.67 22.71 -26.88
C THR A 282 29.80 23.91 -27.81
N ASP A 283 30.06 25.08 -27.24
CA ASP A 283 30.55 26.25 -27.97
C ASP A 283 32.00 25.97 -28.41
N SER A 284 32.32 26.26 -29.67
CA SER A 284 33.61 25.94 -30.33
C SER A 284 34.60 27.07 -30.19
#